data_AF-A0A813I761-F1
#
_entry.id   AF-A0A813I761-F1
#
_cell.length_a   1.000
_cell.length_b   1.000
_cell.length_c   1.000
_cell.angle_alpha   90.00
_cell.angle_beta   90.00
_cell.angle_gamma   90.00
#
_symmetry.space_group_name_H-M   'P 1'
#
loop_
_entity.id
_entity.type
_entity.pdbx_description
1 polymer ?
#
loop_
_entity_poly.entity_id
_entity_poly.type
_entity_poly.pdbx_seq_one_letter_code
_entity_poly.pdbx_strand_id
1 'polypeptide(L)'
;PALAAMAGSGIPLGGVWFTPFYNTLVSTCQVVVPMDALKEIYRAHLDSETGLMPLDMVYDAIEKIGRPGLPYKTFRNFIIALGIKIDPSQIALTFQQIDVNQNNCLDKAELRAGTMMLLSQTVPLMLLEQQKLTVQHIVPHITAALSILSSLFAFLLLSFAAFQRKKSRRR
;
A
#
# COMPACT_ATOMS: atom_id res chain seq x y z
N PRO A 1 23.49 8.21 -3.00
CA PRO A 1 23.26 8.96 -4.26
C PRO A 1 22.46 8.21 -5.35
N ALA A 2 22.43 6.87 -5.37
CA ALA A 2 21.70 6.09 -6.39
C ALA A 2 20.21 5.79 -6.05
N LEU A 3 19.80 5.87 -4.78
CA LEU A 3 18.41 5.63 -4.35
C LEU A 3 17.44 6.78 -4.69
N ALA A 4 17.93 7.98 -5.00
CA ALA A 4 17.09 9.11 -5.36
C ALA A 4 16.58 9.07 -6.82
N ALA A 5 17.26 8.31 -7.70
CA ALA A 5 16.96 8.28 -9.13
C ALA A 5 15.84 7.29 -9.52
N MET A 6 15.41 6.40 -8.60
CA MET A 6 14.32 5.45 -8.85
C MET A 6 12.94 5.93 -8.36
N ALA A 7 12.84 7.15 -7.82
CA ALA A 7 11.57 7.74 -7.37
C ALA A 7 10.74 8.36 -8.51
N GLY A 8 11.21 8.31 -9.76
CA GLY A 8 10.74 9.16 -10.86
C GLY A 8 9.62 8.63 -11.77
N SER A 9 9.08 7.43 -11.53
CA SER A 9 7.95 6.93 -12.34
C SER A 9 7.02 6.01 -11.55
N GLY A 10 6.80 6.36 -10.28
CA GLY A 10 5.70 5.77 -9.53
C GLY A 10 4.38 6.25 -10.13
N ILE A 11 3.45 5.33 -10.40
CA ILE A 11 2.05 5.68 -10.67
C ILE A 11 1.63 6.66 -9.56
N PRO A 12 1.08 7.85 -9.88
CA PRO A 12 0.70 8.82 -8.86
C PRO A 12 -0.25 8.12 -7.88
N LEU A 13 0.24 7.92 -6.66
CA LEU A 13 -0.57 7.40 -5.56
C LEU A 13 -1.70 8.41 -5.38
N GLY A 14 -2.95 7.95 -5.58
CA GLY A 14 -4.11 8.83 -5.70
C GLY A 14 -4.18 9.95 -4.66
N GLY A 15 -4.70 11.10 -5.06
CA GLY A 15 -4.74 12.28 -4.19
C GLY A 15 -5.95 12.35 -3.26
N VAL A 16 -5.87 13.24 -2.27
CA VAL A 16 -6.92 13.48 -1.28
C VAL A 16 -7.79 14.66 -1.71
N TRP A 17 -9.11 14.48 -1.63
CA TRP A 17 -10.09 15.53 -1.87
C TRP A 17 -10.13 16.53 -0.70
N PHE A 18 -10.52 17.77 -0.98
CA PHE A 18 -10.60 18.81 0.06
C PHE A 18 -11.50 18.41 1.24
N THR A 19 -12.69 17.85 0.98
CA THR A 19 -13.66 17.52 2.05
C THR A 19 -13.13 16.46 3.02
N PRO A 20 -12.61 15.29 2.58
CA PRO A 20 -11.91 14.36 3.46
C PRO A 20 -10.71 14.97 4.20
N PHE A 21 -9.92 15.81 3.53
CA PHE A 21 -8.78 16.50 4.16
C PHE A 21 -9.22 17.44 5.28
N TYR A 22 -10.20 18.31 5.01
CA TYR A 22 -10.81 19.23 5.97
C TYR A 22 -11.43 18.46 7.14
N ASN A 23 -12.24 17.44 6.85
CA ASN A 23 -12.89 16.63 7.88
C ASN A 23 -11.86 15.95 8.77
N THR A 24 -10.76 15.45 8.20
CA THR A 24 -9.69 14.84 9.00
C THR A 24 -9.02 15.88 9.88
N LEU A 25 -8.67 17.05 9.35
CA LEU A 25 -8.06 18.12 10.14
C LEU A 25 -8.94 18.59 11.30
N VAL A 26 -10.24 18.81 11.05
CA VAL A 26 -11.18 19.28 12.08
C VAL A 26 -11.46 18.18 13.11
N SER A 27 -11.85 16.99 12.66
CA SER A 27 -12.24 15.89 13.56
C SER A 27 -11.06 15.35 14.36
N THR A 28 -9.86 15.38 13.77
CA THR A 28 -8.75 14.58 14.25
C THR A 28 -7.60 15.43 14.75
N CYS A 29 -7.22 16.46 14.01
CA CYS A 29 -6.19 17.39 14.47
C CYS A 29 -6.75 18.45 15.42
N GLN A 30 -8.08 18.54 15.58
CA GLN A 30 -8.75 19.55 16.41
C GLN A 30 -8.26 20.97 16.11
N VAL A 31 -7.90 21.24 14.85
CA VAL A 31 -7.43 22.56 14.46
C VAL A 31 -8.61 23.43 14.07
N VAL A 32 -8.76 24.55 14.76
CA VAL A 32 -9.74 25.58 14.44
C VAL A 32 -9.10 26.53 13.43
N VAL A 33 -9.04 26.12 12.16
CA VAL A 33 -8.64 27.00 11.05
C VAL A 33 -9.89 27.46 10.31
N PRO A 34 -10.00 28.75 9.94
CA PRO A 34 -11.02 29.21 9.02
C PRO A 34 -10.98 28.41 7.72
N MET A 35 -12.15 28.00 7.21
CA MET A 35 -12.24 27.13 6.03
C MET A 35 -11.53 27.74 4.81
N ASP A 36 -11.57 29.07 4.66
CA ASP A 36 -10.97 29.77 3.52
C ASP A 36 -9.44 29.71 3.55
N ALA A 37 -8.83 29.91 4.73
CA ALA A 37 -7.39 29.74 4.89
C ALA A 37 -6.94 28.31 4.58
N LEU A 38 -7.74 27.30 4.97
CA LEU A 38 -7.43 25.92 4.64
C LEU A 38 -7.56 25.63 3.14
N LYS A 39 -8.57 26.21 2.47
CA LYS A 39 -8.72 26.08 1.02
C LYS A 39 -7.52 26.68 0.28
N GLU A 40 -6.96 27.78 0.75
CA GLU A 40 -5.75 28.37 0.17
C GLU A 40 -4.54 27.43 0.33
N ILE A 41 -4.34 26.88 1.52
CA ILE A 41 -3.27 25.90 1.76
C ILE A 41 -3.46 24.66 0.88
N TYR A 42 -4.69 24.14 0.76
CA TYR A 42 -5.00 23.00 -0.10
C TYR A 42 -4.71 23.31 -1.58
N ARG A 43 -5.13 24.49 -2.06
CA ARG A 43 -4.87 24.94 -3.44
C ARG A 43 -3.39 25.12 -3.74
N ALA A 44 -2.59 25.50 -2.76
CA ALA A 44 -1.14 25.62 -2.93
C ALA A 44 -0.43 24.27 -3.16
N HIS A 45 -1.07 23.14 -2.87
CA HIS A 45 -0.51 21.79 -3.03
C HIS A 45 -1.38 20.90 -3.93
N LEU A 46 -2.28 21.51 -4.70
CA LEU A 46 -3.09 20.80 -5.68
C LEU A 46 -2.22 20.43 -6.89
N ASP A 47 -2.31 19.18 -7.31
CA ASP A 47 -1.77 18.76 -8.59
C ASP A 47 -2.67 19.30 -9.71
N SER A 48 -2.07 20.00 -10.67
CA SER A 48 -2.76 20.62 -11.80
C SER A 48 -3.42 19.62 -12.73
N GLU A 49 -2.90 18.39 -12.81
CA GLU A 49 -3.43 17.37 -13.71
C GLU A 49 -4.61 16.62 -13.09
N THR A 50 -4.49 16.23 -11.82
CA THR A 50 -5.51 15.42 -11.14
C THR A 50 -6.55 16.24 -10.40
N GLY A 51 -6.26 17.50 -10.07
CA GLY A 51 -7.14 18.33 -9.23
C GLY A 51 -7.28 17.80 -7.81
N LEU A 52 -6.35 16.95 -7.38
CA LEU A 52 -6.29 16.38 -6.03
C LEU A 52 -4.96 16.75 -5.37
N MET A 53 -4.92 16.73 -4.04
CA MET A 53 -3.68 16.94 -3.31
C MET A 53 -2.94 15.61 -3.18
N PRO A 54 -1.71 15.48 -3.70
CA PRO A 54 -0.90 14.27 -3.54
C PRO A 54 -0.73 13.89 -2.05
N LEU A 55 -0.74 12.59 -1.75
CA LEU A 55 -0.66 12.10 -0.36
C LEU A 55 0.63 12.52 0.35
N ASP A 56 1.73 12.64 -0.38
CA ASP A 56 3.01 13.11 0.13
C ASP A 56 2.99 14.60 0.53
N MET A 57 2.11 15.40 -0.09
CA MET A 57 1.93 16.83 0.23
C MET A 57 0.98 17.08 1.40
N VAL A 58 0.25 16.05 1.88
CA VAL A 58 -0.69 16.20 3.00
C VAL A 58 0.02 16.67 4.26
N TYR A 59 1.23 16.17 4.53
CA TYR A 59 2.00 16.62 5.69
C TYR A 59 2.38 18.10 5.57
N ASP A 60 2.84 18.53 4.40
CA ASP A 60 3.28 19.91 4.16
C ASP A 60 2.14 20.91 4.36
N ALA A 61 0.93 20.50 3.99
CA ALA A 61 -0.29 21.23 4.28
C ALA A 61 -0.59 21.29 5.79
N ILE A 62 -0.38 20.20 6.54
CA ILE A 62 -0.54 20.15 8.01
C ILE A 62 0.52 20.99 8.73
N GLU A 63 1.76 20.94 8.27
CA GLU A 63 2.90 21.68 8.82
C GLU A 63 2.68 23.19 8.71
N LYS A 64 2.20 23.67 7.56
CA LYS A 64 1.84 25.09 7.35
C LYS A 64 0.72 25.59 8.28
N ILE A 65 -0.08 24.68 8.83
CA ILE A 65 -1.13 25.01 9.80
C ILE A 65 -0.55 25.17 11.22
N GLY A 66 0.74 24.88 11.42
CA GLY A 66 1.47 25.16 12.66
C GLY A 66 1.47 24.01 13.67
N ARG A 67 1.23 22.77 13.24
CA ARG A 67 1.38 21.58 14.09
C ARG A 67 2.57 20.74 13.65
N PRO A 68 3.71 20.82 14.37
CA PRO A 68 4.84 19.93 14.13
C PRO A 68 4.50 18.54 14.69
N GLY A 69 4.10 17.63 13.81
CA GLY A 69 3.95 16.21 14.14
C GLY A 69 2.52 15.70 14.19
N LEU A 70 2.40 14.39 13.92
CA LEU A 70 1.12 13.67 13.86
C LEU A 70 1.05 12.64 15.00
N PRO A 71 0.25 12.88 16.06
CA PRO A 71 0.14 11.92 17.16
C PRO A 71 -0.60 10.65 16.71
N TYR A 72 -0.38 9.53 17.42
CA TYR A 72 -0.98 8.23 17.09
C TYR A 72 -2.50 8.28 16.87
N LYS A 73 -3.23 8.96 17.76
CA LYS A 73 -4.69 9.12 17.64
C LYS A 73 -5.07 9.75 16.30
N THR A 74 -4.26 10.70 15.85
CA THR A 74 -4.49 11.41 14.60
C THR A 74 -4.14 10.56 13.38
N PHE A 75 -3.01 9.89 13.42
CA PHE A 75 -2.62 8.93 12.40
C PHE A 75 -3.66 7.82 12.23
N ARG A 76 -4.13 7.22 13.33
CA ARG A 76 -5.17 6.17 13.30
C ARG A 76 -6.45 6.64 12.61
N ASN A 77 -6.93 7.83 12.97
CA ASN A 77 -8.14 8.37 12.37
C ASN A 77 -7.93 8.74 10.89
N PHE A 78 -6.75 9.21 10.50
CA PHE A 78 -6.40 9.44 9.10
C PHE A 78 -6.47 8.14 8.28
N ILE A 79 -5.88 7.05 8.77
CA ILE A 79 -5.95 5.74 8.11
C ILE A 79 -7.40 5.23 7.99
N ILE A 80 -8.21 5.41 9.05
CA ILE A 80 -9.63 5.06 9.02
C ILE A 80 -10.39 5.93 7.99
N ALA A 81 -10.09 7.23 7.92
CA ALA A 81 -10.71 8.17 6.99
C ALA A 81 -10.34 7.88 5.53
N LEU A 82 -9.18 7.28 5.27
CA LEU A 82 -8.82 6.75 3.95
C LEU A 82 -9.67 5.53 3.54
N GLY A 83 -10.55 5.02 4.42
CA GLY A 83 -11.41 3.87 4.15
C GLY A 83 -10.69 2.53 4.26
N ILE A 84 -9.45 2.51 4.75
CA ILE A 84 -8.66 1.29 4.91
C ILE A 84 -9.07 0.64 6.24
N LYS A 85 -9.73 -0.52 6.16
CA LYS A 85 -10.17 -1.29 7.33
C LYS A 85 -9.00 -2.09 7.92
N ILE A 86 -8.12 -1.41 8.67
CA ILE A 86 -7.00 -2.05 9.39
C ILE A 86 -7.38 -2.30 10.85
N ASP A 87 -6.96 -3.46 11.37
CA ASP A 87 -7.12 -3.76 12.79
C ASP A 87 -6.35 -2.73 13.66
N PRO A 88 -6.95 -2.20 14.74
CA PRO A 88 -6.29 -1.19 15.57
C PRO A 88 -4.93 -1.63 16.14
N SER A 89 -4.71 -2.93 16.39
CA SER A 89 -3.43 -3.42 16.88
C SER A 89 -2.34 -3.33 15.81
N GLN A 90 -2.68 -3.59 14.54
CA GLN A 90 -1.75 -3.44 13.42
C GLN A 90 -1.41 -1.96 13.19
N ILE A 91 -2.38 -1.06 13.27
CA ILE A 91 -2.11 0.39 13.16
C ILE A 91 -1.15 0.84 14.27
N ALA A 92 -1.33 0.35 15.50
CA ALA A 92 -0.43 0.64 16.61
C ALA A 92 0.99 0.12 16.37
N LEU A 93 1.12 -1.13 15.88
CA LEU A 93 2.42 -1.71 15.53
C LEU A 93 3.10 -0.95 14.39
N THR A 94 2.35 -0.60 13.34
CA THR A 94 2.88 0.22 12.24
C THR A 94 3.32 1.58 12.75
N PHE A 95 2.53 2.24 13.60
CA PHE A 95 2.93 3.51 14.20
C PHE A 95 4.25 3.38 14.98
N GLN A 96 4.39 2.37 15.83
CA GLN A 96 5.62 2.11 16.58
C GLN A 96 6.83 1.80 15.69
N GLN A 97 6.61 1.19 14.52
CA GLN A 97 7.67 0.93 13.54
C GLN A 97 8.11 2.20 12.80
N ILE A 98 7.19 3.16 12.62
CA ILE A 98 7.43 4.41 11.91
C ILE A 98 8.01 5.49 12.82
N ASP A 99 7.59 5.51 14.09
CA ASP A 99 8.07 6.42 15.14
C ASP A 99 9.48 6.03 15.60
N VAL A 100 10.48 6.33 14.77
CA VAL A 100 11.89 5.93 14.99
C VAL A 100 12.45 6.62 16.22
N ASN A 101 12.05 7.86 16.46
CA ASN A 101 12.50 8.65 17.60
C ASN A 101 11.72 8.36 18.91
N GLN A 102 10.65 7.56 18.85
CA GLN A 102 9.80 7.16 19.97
C GLN A 102 9.16 8.33 20.74
N ASN A 103 8.90 9.45 20.06
CA ASN A 103 8.32 10.64 20.68
C ASN A 103 6.77 10.63 20.68
N ASN A 104 6.14 9.56 20.17
CA ASN A 104 4.70 9.40 20.00
C ASN A 104 4.04 10.40 19.02
N CYS A 105 4.83 11.02 18.15
CA CYS A 105 4.45 12.08 17.21
C CYS A 105 5.26 11.98 15.91
N LEU A 106 4.63 11.50 14.84
CA LEU A 106 5.35 11.32 13.57
C LEU A 106 5.72 12.66 12.95
N ASP A 107 7.01 12.86 12.69
CA ASP A 107 7.49 13.98 11.89
C ASP A 107 7.21 13.78 10.38
N LYS A 108 7.63 14.75 9.55
CA LYS A 108 7.43 14.71 8.09
C LYS A 108 8.06 13.48 7.45
N ALA A 109 9.29 13.17 7.84
CA ALA A 109 10.07 12.10 7.26
C ALA A 109 9.49 10.75 7.68
N GLU A 110 9.14 10.62 8.95
CA GLU A 110 8.48 9.46 9.54
C GLU A 110 7.11 9.22 8.88
N LEU A 111 6.23 10.23 8.80
CA LEU A 111 4.93 10.05 8.16
C LEU A 111 5.06 9.64 6.69
N ARG A 112 5.98 10.26 5.94
CA ARG A 112 6.22 9.91 4.54
C ARG A 112 6.71 8.46 4.40
N ALA A 113 7.71 8.07 5.20
CA ALA A 113 8.23 6.71 5.21
C ALA A 113 7.15 5.71 5.60
N GLY A 114 6.35 6.02 6.61
CA GLY A 114 5.28 5.18 7.11
C GLY A 114 4.11 5.02 6.15
N THR A 115 3.70 6.09 5.48
CA THR A 115 2.66 6.04 4.45
C THR A 115 3.15 5.20 3.26
N MET A 116 4.40 5.37 2.84
CA MET A 116 5.00 4.56 1.79
C MET A 116 5.08 3.08 2.18
N MET A 117 5.49 2.78 3.43
CA MET A 117 5.54 1.42 3.95
C MET A 117 4.15 0.78 4.00
N LEU A 118 3.14 1.50 4.50
CA LEU A 118 1.75 1.05 4.53
C LEU A 118 1.23 0.73 3.13
N LEU A 119 1.43 1.63 2.17
CA LEU A 119 0.91 1.46 0.81
C LEU A 119 1.65 0.38 0.01
N SER A 120 2.95 0.19 0.25
CA SER A 120 3.77 -0.78 -0.49
C SER A 120 3.77 -2.19 0.11
N GLN A 121 3.57 -2.33 1.42
CA GLN A 121 3.66 -3.62 2.12
C GLN A 121 2.33 -4.01 2.75
N THR A 122 1.78 -3.17 3.62
CA THR A 122 0.61 -3.52 4.42
C THR A 122 -0.66 -3.62 3.58
N VAL A 123 -0.96 -2.61 2.76
CA VAL A 123 -2.18 -2.60 1.94
C VAL A 123 -2.23 -3.77 0.95
N PRO A 124 -1.16 -4.09 0.19
CA PRO A 124 -1.15 -5.27 -0.67
C PRO A 124 -1.36 -6.59 0.09
N LEU A 125 -0.71 -6.76 1.24
CA LEU A 125 -0.91 -7.95 2.09
C LEU A 125 -2.36 -8.06 2.56
N MET A 126 -2.96 -6.94 2.98
CA MET A 126 -4.35 -6.91 3.43
C MET A 126 -5.35 -7.19 2.29
N LEU A 127 -5.09 -6.69 1.08
CA LEU A 127 -5.90 -7.01 -0.10
C LEU A 127 -5.85 -8.51 -0.41
N LEU A 128 -4.68 -9.14 -0.28
CA LEU A 128 -4.53 -10.58 -0.44
C LEU A 128 -5.29 -11.36 0.64
N GLU A 129 -5.22 -10.92 1.90
CA GLU A 129 -5.97 -11.52 3.02
C GLU A 129 -7.49 -11.42 2.84
N GLN A 130 -8.00 -10.25 2.41
CA GLN A 130 -9.43 -10.06 2.16
C GLN A 130 -9.96 -10.98 1.06
N GLN A 131 -9.16 -11.24 0.03
CA GLN A 131 -9.51 -12.18 -1.04
C GLN A 131 -9.37 -13.65 -0.58
N LYS A 132 -9.02 -13.91 0.68
CA LYS A 132 -8.63 -15.23 1.20
C LYS A 132 -7.54 -15.88 0.34
N LEU A 133 -6.74 -15.07 -0.35
CA LEU A 133 -5.57 -15.48 -1.11
C LEU A 133 -4.37 -15.54 -0.17
N THR A 134 -4.56 -16.15 0.99
CA THR A 134 -3.45 -16.48 1.88
C THR A 134 -2.53 -17.43 1.13
N VAL A 135 -1.21 -17.29 1.34
CA VAL A 135 -0.18 -18.15 0.72
C VAL A 135 -0.52 -19.64 0.87
N GLN A 136 -1.17 -20.00 1.99
CA GLN A 136 -1.64 -21.34 2.30
C GLN A 136 -2.69 -21.89 1.31
N HIS A 137 -3.46 -21.05 0.63
CA HIS A 137 -4.44 -21.47 -0.39
C HIS A 137 -3.86 -21.44 -1.81
N ILE A 138 -2.91 -20.55 -2.07
CA ILE A 138 -2.24 -20.45 -3.38
C ILE A 138 -1.34 -21.66 -3.63
N VAL A 139 -0.51 -22.02 -2.64
CA VAL A 139 0.47 -23.11 -2.76
C VAL A 139 -0.17 -24.45 -3.18
N PRO A 140 -1.24 -24.96 -2.54
CA PRO A 140 -1.84 -26.24 -2.94
C PRO A 140 -2.45 -26.21 -4.34
N HIS A 141 -2.96 -25.06 -4.81
CA HIS A 141 -3.46 -24.94 -6.18
C HIS A 141 -2.33 -24.96 -7.20
N ILE A 142 -1.21 -24.27 -6.93
CA ILE A 142 -0.03 -24.31 -7.80
C ILE A 142 0.55 -25.74 -7.84
N THR A 143 0.69 -26.41 -6.70
CA THR A 143 1.22 -27.77 -6.66
C THR A 143 0.30 -28.78 -7.36
N ALA A 144 -1.03 -28.64 -7.21
CA ALA A 144 -1.99 -29.45 -7.95
C ALA A 144 -1.86 -29.25 -9.47
N ALA A 145 -1.78 -28.00 -9.94
CA ALA A 145 -1.60 -27.69 -11.35
C ALA A 145 -0.27 -28.25 -11.90
N LEU A 146 0.83 -28.10 -11.16
CA LEU A 146 2.13 -28.66 -11.53
C LEU A 146 2.11 -30.20 -11.56
N SER A 147 1.40 -30.85 -10.63
CA SER A 147 1.26 -32.30 -10.58
C SER A 147 0.50 -32.85 -11.80
N ILE A 148 -0.59 -32.18 -12.19
CA ILE A 148 -1.37 -32.53 -13.39
C ILE A 148 -0.50 -32.35 -14.65
N LEU A 149 0.21 -31.23 -14.76
CA LEU A 149 1.11 -30.96 -15.87
C LEU A 149 2.23 -32.00 -15.96
N SER A 150 2.83 -32.36 -14.83
CA SER A 150 3.88 -33.39 -14.75
C SER A 150 3.36 -34.76 -15.18
N SER A 151 2.13 -35.12 -14.77
CA SER A 151 1.47 -36.37 -15.16
C SER A 151 1.19 -36.43 -16.67
N LEU A 152 0.78 -35.32 -17.28
CA LEU A 152 0.64 -35.20 -18.74
C LEU A 152 1.97 -35.40 -19.48
N PHE A 153 3.04 -34.78 -18.98
CA PHE A 153 4.38 -34.97 -19.54
C PHE A 153 4.85 -36.43 -19.44
N ALA A 154 4.66 -37.07 -18.28
CA ALA A 154 4.99 -38.48 -18.10
C ALA A 154 4.22 -39.37 -19.08
N PHE A 155 2.93 -39.10 -19.29
CA PHE A 155 2.10 -39.83 -20.24
C PHE A 155 2.58 -39.66 -21.69
N LEU A 156 2.96 -38.44 -22.10
CA LEU A 156 3.51 -38.16 -23.43
C LEU A 156 4.83 -38.90 -23.65
N LEU A 157 5.75 -38.84 -22.69
CA LEU A 157 7.03 -39.55 -22.77
C LEU A 157 6.85 -41.07 -22.86
N LEU A 158 5.94 -41.63 -22.06
CA LEU A 158 5.62 -43.06 -22.11
C LEU A 158 5.04 -43.47 -23.48
N SER A 159 4.17 -42.63 -24.03
CA SER A 159 3.59 -42.82 -25.37
C SER A 159 4.68 -42.84 -26.45
N PHE A 160 5.61 -41.89 -26.43
CA PHE A 160 6.74 -41.87 -27.37
C PHE A 160 7.63 -43.10 -27.23
N ALA A 161 7.95 -43.52 -26.01
CA ALA A 161 8.74 -44.73 -25.77
C ALA A 161 8.07 -45.99 -26.32
N ALA A 162 6.75 -46.11 -26.18
CA ALA A 162 5.96 -47.21 -26.74
C ALA A 162 6.02 -47.23 -28.27
N PHE A 163 5.91 -46.08 -28.93
CA PHE A 163 6.04 -45.98 -30.38
C PHE A 163 7.44 -46.34 -30.89
N GLN A 164 8.49 -45.94 -30.18
CA GLN A 164 9.87 -46.28 -30.55
C GLN A 164 10.13 -47.79 -30.48
N ARG A 165 9.63 -48.48 -29.45
CA ARG A 165 9.73 -49.96 -29.35
C ARG A 165 9.08 -50.68 -30.53
N LYS A 166 7.93 -50.19 -31.02
CA LYS A 166 7.23 -50.79 -32.17
C LYS A 166 8.03 -50.67 -33.48
N LYS A 167 8.78 -49.58 -33.67
CA LYS A 167 9.61 -49.37 -34.87
C LYS A 167 10.81 -50.32 -34.93
N SER A 168 11.37 -50.71 -33.77
CA SER A 168 12.52 -51.62 -33.70
C SER A 168 12.20 -53.08 -34.04
N ARG A 169 10.93 -53.51 -33.96
CA ARG A 169 10.51 -54.91 -34.26
C ARG A 169 10.19 -55.18 -35.73
N ARG A 170 10.20 -54.15 -36.59
CA ARG A 170 9.90 -54.27 -38.03
C ARG A 170 11.16 -54.23 -38.92
N ARG A 171 12.35 -54.21 -38.32
CA ARG A 171 13.63 -54.48 -38.98
C ARG A 171 14.11 -55.84 -38.53
#